data_AF-A0A6M2VB74-F1
#
_entry.id   AF-A0A6M2VB74-F1
#
_cell.length_a   1.000
_cell.length_b   1.000
_cell.length_c   1.000
_cell.angle_alpha   90.00
_cell.angle_beta   90.00
_cell.angle_gamma   90.00
#
_symmetry.space_group_name_H-M   'P 1'
#
loop_
_entity.id
_entity.type
_entity.pdbx_description
1 polymer ?
#
loop_
_entity_poly.entity_id
_entity_poly.type
_entity_poly.pdbx_seq_one_letter_code
_entity_poly.pdbx_strand_id
1 'polypeptide(L)'
;MDIKDELEELKKKVSIDIDKSNNVDLVENIRVHLLGKKGDLTKILKGLKDLSPREKPVIGQMANQIRTQLETKISQKKRILEENKLDTQLTSEKIDVTLPGETFQIGTKHVLQQIQDQIEDHFLSQGYQVMYGREIETDQYNFERMNLPKDHPARDMQDTFYLTPNVLLRTQTSAMQARAMDKHDFSTGPLKMISPGKVYRRDNDDATHSHQFHQIEGLVVGKKITLADLKGTLQTLTDELFGKGHAMRFRQSYFPFTEPSLEVDISWNTVDKNTASEDIEWIEVLGAGMVHPNVLKMANIDPEEYSGFAF
;
A
#
# COMPACT_ATOMS: atom_id res chain seq x y z
N MET A 1 -16.95 -51.50 64.43
CA MET A 1 -17.64 -50.24 64.13
C MET A 1 -18.77 -50.56 63.17
N ASP A 2 -19.89 -49.85 63.27
CA ASP A 2 -20.93 -49.96 62.25
C ASP A 2 -20.33 -49.44 60.92
N ILE A 3 -20.59 -50.11 59.79
CA ILE A 3 -20.12 -49.70 58.46
C ILE A 3 -20.59 -48.27 58.13
N LYS A 4 -21.71 -47.85 58.75
CA LYS A 4 -22.23 -46.49 58.68
C LYS A 4 -21.28 -45.45 59.30
N ASP A 5 -20.68 -45.75 60.44
CA ASP A 5 -19.75 -44.85 61.13
C ASP A 5 -18.43 -44.71 60.35
N GLU A 6 -17.96 -45.82 59.76
CA GLU A 6 -16.76 -45.83 58.91
C GLU A 6 -16.94 -44.97 57.65
N LEU A 7 -18.13 -44.99 57.05
CA LEU A 7 -18.48 -44.15 55.89
C LEU A 7 -18.52 -42.66 56.22
N GLU A 8 -19.07 -42.28 57.38
CA GLU A 8 -19.10 -40.88 57.84
C GLU A 8 -17.72 -40.38 58.25
N GLU A 9 -16.91 -41.21 58.90
CA GLU A 9 -15.52 -40.87 59.25
C GLU A 9 -14.67 -40.67 57.98
N LEU A 10 -14.81 -41.56 56.99
CA LEU A 10 -14.14 -41.44 55.70
C LEU A 10 -14.56 -40.14 54.98
N LYS A 11 -15.86 -39.82 54.95
CA LYS A 11 -16.37 -38.59 54.35
C LYS A 11 -15.75 -37.35 55.00
N LYS A 12 -15.70 -37.28 56.33
CA LYS A 12 -15.12 -36.16 57.06
C LYS A 12 -13.63 -36.01 56.78
N LYS A 13 -12.86 -37.10 56.90
CA LYS A 13 -11.42 -37.11 56.68
C LYS A 13 -11.07 -36.64 55.26
N VAL A 14 -11.68 -37.26 54.26
CA VAL A 14 -11.42 -36.96 52.85
C VAL A 14 -11.88 -35.55 52.50
N SER A 15 -13.00 -35.09 53.07
CA SER A 15 -13.45 -33.70 52.88
C SER A 15 -12.43 -32.68 53.39
N ILE A 16 -11.77 -32.95 54.54
CA ILE A 16 -10.71 -32.11 55.10
C ILE A 16 -9.46 -32.16 54.22
N ASP A 17 -9.07 -33.36 53.74
CA ASP A 17 -7.90 -33.53 52.88
C ASP A 17 -8.07 -32.80 51.54
N ILE A 18 -9.27 -32.82 50.96
CA ILE A 18 -9.61 -32.04 49.75
C ILE A 18 -9.47 -30.54 50.02
N ASP A 19 -9.99 -30.05 51.16
CA ASP A 19 -9.94 -28.62 51.48
C ASP A 19 -8.50 -28.13 51.68
N LYS A 20 -7.66 -28.94 52.34
CA LYS A 20 -6.23 -28.65 52.59
C LYS A 20 -5.32 -28.80 51.36
N SER A 21 -5.79 -29.45 50.30
CA SER A 21 -4.98 -29.65 49.10
C SER A 21 -4.69 -28.32 48.41
N ASN A 22 -3.40 -28.08 48.12
CA ASN A 22 -2.88 -26.84 47.56
C ASN A 22 -2.31 -26.98 46.15
N ASN A 23 -2.31 -28.17 45.57
CA ASN A 23 -1.94 -28.40 44.17
C ASN A 23 -2.82 -29.48 43.53
N VAL A 24 -2.83 -29.51 42.20
CA VAL A 24 -3.68 -30.42 41.41
C VAL A 24 -3.28 -31.88 41.63
N ASP A 25 -1.99 -32.16 41.80
CA ASP A 25 -1.45 -33.51 42.00
C ASP A 25 -1.93 -34.14 43.32
N LEU A 26 -2.05 -33.35 44.40
CA LEU A 26 -2.57 -33.79 45.69
C LEU A 26 -4.06 -34.13 45.60
N VAL A 27 -4.85 -33.33 44.88
CA VAL A 27 -6.28 -33.62 44.64
C VAL A 27 -6.44 -34.90 43.81
N GLU A 28 -5.58 -35.11 42.82
CA GLU A 28 -5.57 -36.33 42.00
C GLU A 28 -5.16 -37.56 42.84
N ASN A 29 -4.16 -37.43 43.71
CA ASN A 29 -3.76 -38.48 44.64
C ASN A 29 -4.90 -38.85 45.60
N ILE A 30 -5.64 -37.87 46.14
CA ILE A 30 -6.83 -38.11 46.98
C ILE A 30 -7.89 -38.86 46.19
N ARG A 31 -8.13 -38.50 44.92
CA ARG A 31 -9.07 -39.21 44.05
C ARG A 31 -8.69 -40.68 43.88
N VAL A 32 -7.40 -40.96 43.62
CA VAL A 32 -6.88 -42.33 43.46
C VAL A 32 -6.97 -43.12 44.76
N HIS A 33 -6.62 -42.53 45.90
CA HIS A 33 -6.73 -43.17 47.21
C HIS A 33 -8.18 -43.43 47.66
N LEU A 34 -9.13 -42.59 47.25
CA LEU A 34 -10.54 -42.78 47.55
C LEU A 34 -11.22 -43.79 46.61
N LEU A 35 -11.09 -43.60 45.29
CA LEU A 35 -11.90 -44.25 44.26
C LEU A 35 -11.16 -45.34 43.48
N GLY A 36 -9.85 -45.50 43.70
CA GLY A 36 -9.04 -46.49 43.00
C GLY A 36 -9.47 -47.94 43.29
N LYS A 37 -8.90 -48.89 42.53
CA LYS A 37 -9.18 -50.34 42.68
C LYS A 37 -8.88 -50.88 44.10
N LYS A 38 -7.96 -50.23 44.82
CA LYS A 38 -7.61 -50.48 46.24
C LYS A 38 -7.98 -49.32 47.16
N GLY A 39 -8.83 -48.40 46.70
CA GLY A 39 -9.19 -47.20 47.44
C GLY A 39 -10.06 -47.50 48.66
N ASP A 40 -10.07 -46.58 49.62
CA ASP A 40 -10.70 -46.81 50.92
C ASP A 40 -12.22 -46.96 50.81
N LEU A 41 -12.86 -46.21 49.91
CA LEU A 41 -14.28 -46.39 49.61
C LEU A 41 -14.55 -47.74 48.94
N THR A 42 -13.69 -48.17 48.02
CA THR A 42 -13.79 -49.48 47.34
C THR A 42 -13.60 -50.65 48.32
N LYS A 43 -12.79 -50.49 49.37
CA LYS A 43 -12.62 -51.49 50.44
C LYS A 43 -13.88 -51.59 51.31
N ILE A 44 -14.43 -50.47 51.75
CA ILE A 44 -15.66 -50.44 52.56
C ILE A 44 -16.83 -51.05 51.76
N LEU A 45 -16.94 -50.73 50.48
CA LEU A 45 -17.97 -51.29 49.59
C LEU A 45 -17.83 -52.82 49.38
N LYS A 46 -16.63 -53.41 49.51
CA LYS A 46 -16.46 -54.88 49.47
C LYS A 46 -16.99 -55.57 50.72
N GLY A 47 -16.98 -54.89 51.86
CA GLY A 47 -17.55 -55.35 53.12
C GLY A 47 -19.09 -55.43 53.13
N LEU A 48 -19.76 -54.85 52.12
CA LEU A 48 -21.23 -54.96 51.96
C LEU A 48 -21.73 -56.39 51.74
N LYS A 49 -20.84 -57.34 51.39
CA LYS A 49 -21.21 -58.75 51.18
C LYS A 49 -21.76 -59.41 52.45
N ASP A 50 -21.27 -58.96 53.60
CA ASP A 50 -21.48 -59.58 54.91
C ASP A 50 -22.70 -59.02 55.68
N LEU A 51 -23.42 -58.06 55.10
CA LEU A 51 -24.61 -57.42 55.69
C LEU A 51 -25.91 -58.23 55.48
N SER A 52 -26.94 -57.94 56.27
CA SER A 52 -28.26 -58.54 56.07
C SER A 52 -28.98 -58.00 54.81
N PRO A 53 -29.89 -58.76 54.17
CA PRO A 53 -30.62 -58.31 52.98
C PRO A 53 -31.43 -57.01 53.16
N ARG A 54 -31.80 -56.67 54.41
CA ARG A 54 -32.54 -55.43 54.73
C ARG A 54 -31.62 -54.20 54.87
N GLU A 55 -30.36 -54.37 55.24
CA GLU A 55 -29.40 -53.28 55.48
C GLU A 55 -28.58 -52.93 54.23
N LYS A 56 -28.36 -53.89 53.32
CA LYS A 56 -27.62 -53.70 52.06
C LYS A 56 -28.13 -52.51 51.21
N PRO A 57 -29.45 -52.31 51.01
CA PRO A 57 -29.94 -51.19 50.20
C PRO A 57 -29.66 -49.81 50.82
N VAL A 58 -29.82 -49.69 52.14
CA VAL A 58 -29.66 -48.42 52.87
C VAL A 58 -28.19 -48.00 52.90
N ILE A 59 -27.29 -48.92 53.22
CA ILE A 59 -25.84 -48.64 53.27
C ILE A 59 -25.28 -48.44 51.87
N GLY A 60 -25.76 -49.19 50.86
CA GLY A 60 -25.38 -48.99 49.46
C GLY A 60 -25.79 -47.62 48.91
N GLN A 61 -27.00 -47.15 49.25
CA GLN A 61 -27.47 -45.82 48.87
C GLN A 61 -26.61 -44.72 49.54
N MET A 62 -26.33 -44.87 50.83
CA MET A 62 -25.48 -43.93 51.58
C MET A 62 -24.06 -43.86 51.00
N ALA A 63 -23.45 -45.00 50.69
CA ALA A 63 -22.11 -45.04 50.09
C ALA A 63 -22.07 -44.40 48.69
N ASN A 64 -23.11 -44.58 47.87
CA ASN A 64 -23.22 -43.91 46.58
C ASN A 64 -23.41 -42.39 46.74
N GLN A 65 -24.21 -41.94 47.71
CA GLN A 65 -24.36 -40.50 47.99
C GLN A 65 -23.03 -39.87 48.43
N ILE A 66 -22.29 -40.55 49.31
CA ILE A 66 -20.97 -40.09 49.77
C ILE A 66 -19.97 -40.07 48.61
N ARG A 67 -19.99 -41.09 47.75
CA ARG A 67 -19.18 -41.12 46.51
C ARG A 67 -19.44 -39.88 45.67
N THR A 68 -20.70 -39.62 45.31
CA THR A 68 -21.08 -38.48 44.46
C THR A 68 -20.68 -37.15 45.10
N GLN A 69 -20.86 -37.00 46.42
CA GLN A 69 -20.47 -35.79 47.14
C GLN A 69 -18.96 -35.55 47.11
N LEU A 70 -18.15 -36.58 47.35
CA LEU A 70 -16.70 -36.49 47.32
C LEU A 70 -16.16 -36.30 45.89
N GLU A 71 -16.71 -36.98 44.90
CA GLU A 71 -16.38 -36.77 43.47
C GLU A 71 -16.66 -35.34 43.03
N THR A 72 -17.82 -34.80 43.42
CA THR A 72 -18.19 -33.40 43.14
C THR A 72 -17.21 -32.44 43.81
N LYS A 73 -16.88 -32.68 45.09
CA LYS A 73 -15.95 -31.82 45.84
C LYS A 73 -14.52 -31.87 45.27
N ILE A 74 -14.04 -33.06 44.87
CA ILE A 74 -12.75 -33.25 44.19
C ILE A 74 -12.75 -32.50 42.87
N SER A 75 -13.80 -32.64 42.05
CA SER A 75 -13.89 -31.95 40.75
C SER A 75 -13.92 -30.43 40.91
N GLN A 76 -14.65 -29.92 41.90
CA GLN A 76 -14.71 -28.48 42.19
C GLN A 76 -13.35 -27.95 42.66
N LYS A 77 -12.70 -28.65 43.61
CA LYS A 77 -11.38 -28.25 44.12
C LYS A 77 -10.31 -28.29 43.02
N LYS A 78 -10.33 -29.33 42.18
CA LYS A 78 -9.44 -29.46 41.03
C LYS A 78 -9.59 -28.27 40.08
N ARG A 79 -10.83 -27.93 39.70
CA ARG A 79 -11.11 -26.79 38.82
C ARG A 79 -10.59 -25.47 39.42
N ILE A 80 -10.84 -25.22 40.70
CA ILE A 80 -10.36 -24.00 41.39
C ILE A 80 -8.83 -23.91 41.35
N LEU A 81 -8.13 -25.03 41.59
CA LEU A 81 -6.66 -25.05 41.56
C LEU A 81 -6.09 -24.89 40.15
N GLU A 82 -6.77 -25.44 39.13
CA GLU A 82 -6.40 -25.26 37.73
C GLU A 82 -6.62 -23.81 37.26
N GLU A 83 -7.75 -23.19 37.60
CA GLU A 83 -8.05 -21.78 37.34
C GLU A 83 -7.01 -20.87 38.01
N ASN A 84 -6.73 -21.06 39.31
CA ASN A 84 -5.72 -20.27 40.02
C ASN A 84 -4.31 -20.44 39.43
N LYS A 85 -3.95 -21.65 38.98
CA LYS A 85 -2.66 -21.91 38.34
C LYS A 85 -2.56 -21.16 37.01
N LEU A 86 -3.63 -21.18 36.21
CA LEU A 86 -3.71 -20.46 34.94
C LEU A 86 -3.62 -18.95 35.17
N ASP A 87 -4.39 -18.39 36.11
CA ASP A 87 -4.38 -16.95 36.41
C ASP A 87 -3.01 -16.48 36.90
N THR A 88 -2.33 -17.30 37.72
CA THR A 88 -0.97 -17.02 38.17
C THR A 88 0.00 -17.01 36.99
N GLN A 89 -0.11 -17.98 36.08
CA GLN A 89 0.70 -18.06 34.87
C GLN A 89 0.47 -16.84 33.97
N LEU A 90 -0.79 -16.51 33.67
CA LEU A 90 -1.17 -15.34 32.87
C LEU A 90 -0.69 -14.02 33.47
N THR A 91 -0.75 -13.87 34.79
CA THR A 91 -0.24 -12.69 35.49
C THR A 91 1.28 -12.61 35.38
N SER A 92 1.99 -13.73 35.49
CA SER A 92 3.46 -13.79 35.38
C SER A 92 3.96 -13.57 33.95
N GLU A 93 3.19 -13.99 32.96
CA GLU A 93 3.48 -13.86 31.52
C GLU A 93 2.92 -12.54 30.94
N LYS A 94 2.36 -11.67 31.79
CA LYS A 94 1.84 -10.38 31.36
C LYS A 94 3.00 -9.50 30.89
N ILE A 95 3.06 -9.28 29.59
CA ILE A 95 3.95 -8.32 28.95
C ILE A 95 3.24 -7.00 28.71
N ASP A 96 4.02 -5.93 28.54
CA ASP A 96 3.53 -4.66 28.04
C ASP A 96 3.45 -4.71 26.51
N VAL A 97 2.23 -4.90 25.99
CA VAL A 97 1.94 -4.96 24.55
C VAL A 97 2.08 -3.62 23.83
N THR A 98 2.31 -2.53 24.56
CA THR A 98 2.53 -1.20 24.00
C THR A 98 4.00 -0.87 23.79
N LEU A 99 4.91 -1.74 24.27
CA LEU A 99 6.33 -1.58 24.02
C LEU A 99 6.61 -1.62 22.51
N PRO A 100 7.47 -0.72 22.00
CA PRO A 100 7.94 -0.80 20.62
C PRO A 100 8.55 -2.18 20.36
N GLY A 101 8.02 -2.87 19.35
CA GLY A 101 8.59 -4.14 18.88
C GLY A 101 9.91 -3.93 18.13
N GLU A 102 10.49 -5.02 17.65
CA GLU A 102 11.63 -4.94 16.75
C GLU A 102 11.24 -4.21 15.47
N THR A 103 11.92 -3.10 15.17
CA THR A 103 11.67 -2.29 13.99
C THR A 103 12.53 -2.77 12.84
N PHE A 104 11.91 -2.95 11.67
CA PHE A 104 12.61 -3.11 10.41
C PHE A 104 12.55 -1.78 9.66
N GLN A 105 13.66 -1.37 9.05
CA GLN A 105 13.65 -0.19 8.19
C GLN A 105 12.80 -0.49 6.95
N ILE A 106 11.70 0.24 6.78
CA ILE A 106 10.91 0.23 5.56
C ILE A 106 11.58 1.19 4.57
N GLY A 107 11.88 0.71 3.37
CA GLY A 107 12.41 1.56 2.31
C GLY A 107 11.37 2.56 1.81
N THR A 108 11.82 3.73 1.35
CA THR A 108 10.96 4.77 0.78
C THR A 108 11.29 4.96 -0.70
N LYS A 109 10.27 5.14 -1.54
CA LYS A 109 10.48 5.49 -2.95
C LYS A 109 11.15 6.86 -3.05
N HIS A 110 12.01 7.05 -4.05
CA HIS A 110 12.59 8.36 -4.34
C HIS A 110 11.49 9.37 -4.68
N VAL A 111 11.63 10.64 -4.26
CA VAL A 111 10.58 11.68 -4.46
C VAL A 111 10.22 11.84 -5.95
N LEU A 112 11.21 11.85 -6.84
CA LEU A 112 10.97 11.89 -8.29
C LEU A 112 10.13 10.70 -8.78
N GLN A 113 10.35 9.51 -8.23
CA GLN A 113 9.54 8.34 -8.60
C GLN A 113 8.11 8.47 -8.07
N GLN A 114 7.92 9.03 -6.87
CA GLN A 114 6.57 9.25 -6.32
C GLN A 114 5.77 10.22 -7.19
N ILE A 115 6.39 11.33 -7.61
CA ILE A 115 5.74 12.30 -8.52
C ILE A 115 5.48 11.68 -9.89
N GLN A 116 6.45 10.93 -10.44
CA GLN A 116 6.26 10.24 -11.71
C GLN A 116 5.09 9.24 -11.63
N ASP A 117 5.05 8.39 -10.61
CA ASP A 117 3.97 7.43 -10.38
C ASP A 117 2.61 8.15 -10.30
N GLN A 118 2.54 9.27 -9.58
CA GLN A 118 1.30 10.07 -9.46
C GLN A 118 0.83 10.62 -10.80
N ILE A 119 1.75 11.17 -11.61
CA ILE A 119 1.43 11.68 -12.96
C ILE A 119 1.00 10.54 -13.88
N GLU A 120 1.70 9.40 -13.82
CA GLU A 120 1.35 8.21 -14.61
C GLU A 120 -0.05 7.70 -14.28
N ASP A 121 -0.37 7.52 -13.00
CA ASP A 121 -1.68 7.07 -12.51
C ASP A 121 -2.81 8.01 -12.95
N HIS A 122 -2.58 9.34 -12.86
CA HIS A 122 -3.54 10.36 -13.30
C HIS A 122 -3.89 10.23 -14.79
N PHE A 123 -2.89 10.09 -15.65
CA PHE A 123 -3.11 10.00 -17.10
C PHE A 123 -3.64 8.63 -17.52
N LEU A 124 -3.22 7.54 -16.87
CA LEU A 124 -3.78 6.21 -17.06
C LEU A 124 -5.30 6.21 -16.79
N SER A 125 -5.75 6.90 -15.74
CA SER A 125 -7.19 7.03 -15.42
C SER A 125 -8.00 7.73 -16.52
N GLN A 126 -7.34 8.55 -17.35
CA GLN A 126 -7.94 9.30 -18.47
C GLN A 126 -7.80 8.58 -19.83
N GLY A 127 -7.25 7.35 -19.82
CA GLY A 127 -7.07 6.53 -21.02
C GLY A 127 -5.84 6.87 -21.85
N TYR A 128 -4.83 7.51 -21.25
CA TYR A 128 -3.51 7.65 -21.88
C TYR A 128 -2.70 6.35 -21.71
N GLN A 129 -1.73 6.16 -22.59
CA GLN A 129 -0.76 5.07 -22.48
C GLN A 129 0.60 5.61 -22.03
N VAL A 130 1.25 4.93 -21.10
CA VAL A 130 2.63 5.24 -20.71
C VAL A 130 3.59 4.57 -21.70
N MET A 131 4.42 5.36 -22.37
CA MET A 131 5.37 4.87 -23.36
C MET A 131 6.80 5.31 -23.04
N TYR A 132 7.72 4.35 -22.96
CA TYR A 132 9.13 4.64 -22.66
C TYR A 132 9.99 4.61 -23.93
N GLY A 133 10.79 5.65 -24.11
CA GLY A 133 11.80 5.75 -25.17
C GLY A 133 13.21 5.38 -24.70
N ARG A 134 14.12 5.22 -25.65
CA ARG A 134 15.57 5.04 -25.37
C ARG A 134 16.16 6.36 -24.86
N GLU A 135 17.20 6.29 -24.02
CA GLU A 135 17.96 7.46 -23.56
C GLU A 135 19.04 7.89 -24.57
N ILE A 136 19.70 6.92 -25.22
CA ILE A 136 20.55 7.17 -26.38
C ILE A 136 19.65 7.20 -27.61
N GLU A 137 19.67 8.32 -28.30
CA GLU A 137 18.76 8.59 -29.40
C GLU A 137 19.51 9.10 -30.64
N THR A 138 18.84 9.05 -31.78
CA THR A 138 19.37 9.60 -33.04
C THR A 138 18.97 11.06 -33.19
N ASP A 139 19.81 11.86 -33.85
CA ASP A 139 19.51 13.25 -34.22
C ASP A 139 18.13 13.35 -34.89
N GLN A 140 17.88 12.46 -35.85
CA GLN A 140 16.62 12.39 -36.58
C GLN A 140 15.40 12.36 -35.65
N TYR A 141 15.37 11.47 -34.66
CA TYR A 141 14.22 11.33 -33.76
C TYR A 141 14.18 12.38 -32.65
N ASN A 142 15.33 12.82 -32.14
CA ASN A 142 15.37 13.83 -31.07
C ASN A 142 15.02 15.23 -31.61
N PHE A 143 15.35 15.53 -32.87
CA PHE A 143 15.25 16.87 -33.45
C PHE A 143 14.48 16.94 -34.76
N GLU A 144 14.95 16.29 -35.83
CA GLU A 144 14.39 16.51 -37.18
C GLU A 144 12.89 16.17 -37.25
N ARG A 145 12.50 15.05 -36.62
CA ARG A 145 11.10 14.61 -36.50
C ARG A 145 10.24 15.55 -35.67
N MET A 146 10.84 16.40 -34.86
CA MET A 146 10.20 17.47 -34.07
C MET A 146 10.40 18.83 -34.74
N ASN A 147 10.47 18.88 -36.07
CA ASN A 147 10.59 20.10 -36.86
C ASN A 147 11.84 20.97 -36.51
N LEU A 148 12.91 20.34 -36.01
CA LEU A 148 14.22 20.95 -35.77
C LEU A 148 15.23 20.48 -36.83
N PRO A 149 15.37 21.16 -37.99
CA PRO A 149 16.43 20.83 -38.95
C PRO A 149 17.83 21.17 -38.41
N LYS A 150 18.88 20.61 -39.02
CA LYS A 150 20.29 20.70 -38.54
C LYS A 150 20.80 22.12 -38.32
N ASP A 151 20.36 23.06 -39.16
CA ASP A 151 20.80 24.45 -39.10
C ASP A 151 19.89 25.34 -38.23
N HIS A 152 18.99 24.75 -37.43
CA HIS A 152 18.03 25.50 -36.62
C HIS A 152 18.66 26.01 -35.31
N PRO A 153 18.58 27.32 -34.97
CA PRO A 153 19.17 27.88 -33.76
C PRO A 153 18.71 27.22 -32.45
N ALA A 154 17.47 26.74 -32.40
CA ALA A 154 16.94 26.03 -31.24
C ALA A 154 17.70 24.73 -30.89
N ARG A 155 18.55 24.20 -31.78
CA ARG A 155 19.44 23.06 -31.46
C ARG A 155 20.56 23.47 -30.50
N ASP A 156 21.08 24.68 -30.65
CA ASP A 156 22.14 25.19 -29.77
C ASP A 156 21.61 25.41 -28.35
N MET A 157 20.32 25.78 -28.21
CA MET A 157 19.64 25.96 -26.92
C MET A 157 19.45 24.65 -26.13
N GLN A 158 19.72 23.48 -26.73
CA GLN A 158 19.50 22.18 -26.10
C GLN A 158 20.75 21.64 -25.41
N ASP A 159 21.91 22.29 -25.59
CA ASP A 159 23.18 21.91 -24.96
C ASP A 159 23.45 20.40 -25.00
N THR A 160 23.34 19.79 -26.18
CA THR A 160 23.23 18.33 -26.31
C THR A 160 24.55 17.58 -26.16
N PHE A 161 24.53 16.42 -25.50
CA PHE A 161 25.66 15.48 -25.47
C PHE A 161 25.67 14.58 -26.71
N TYR A 162 26.54 14.87 -27.67
CA TYR A 162 26.74 14.03 -28.85
C TYR A 162 27.79 12.94 -28.60
N LEU A 163 27.43 11.68 -28.89
CA LEU A 163 28.35 10.54 -28.91
C LEU A 163 29.02 10.40 -30.29
N THR A 164 28.26 10.69 -31.34
CA THR A 164 28.71 10.81 -32.73
C THR A 164 27.89 11.91 -33.40
N PRO A 165 28.19 12.34 -34.65
CA PRO A 165 27.42 13.39 -35.33
C PRO A 165 25.92 13.13 -35.48
N ASN A 166 25.45 11.88 -35.36
CA ASN A 166 24.03 11.53 -35.50
C ASN A 166 23.46 10.75 -34.30
N VAL A 167 24.25 10.53 -33.24
CA VAL A 167 23.85 9.77 -32.04
C VAL A 167 24.18 10.60 -30.80
N LEU A 168 23.21 10.75 -29.91
CA LEU A 168 23.25 11.67 -28.78
C LEU A 168 22.50 11.11 -27.57
N LEU A 169 22.73 11.68 -26.40
CA LEU A 169 21.83 11.52 -25.26
C LEU A 169 20.63 12.45 -25.44
N ARG A 170 19.41 11.92 -25.32
CA ARG A 170 18.19 12.69 -25.61
C ARG A 170 18.06 13.92 -24.70
N THR A 171 17.65 15.04 -25.27
CA THR A 171 17.44 16.31 -24.55
C THR A 171 16.01 16.50 -24.07
N GLN A 172 15.12 15.67 -24.61
CA GLN A 172 13.68 15.65 -24.40
C GLN A 172 13.17 14.22 -24.65
N THR A 173 11.99 13.90 -24.15
CA THR A 173 11.32 12.60 -24.38
C THR A 173 10.50 12.57 -25.67
N SER A 174 10.47 13.66 -26.44
CA SER A 174 9.67 13.83 -27.67
C SER A 174 10.02 12.85 -28.80
N ALA A 175 11.21 12.26 -28.76
CA ALA A 175 11.55 11.16 -29.67
C ALA A 175 10.53 10.01 -29.59
N MET A 176 9.97 9.75 -28.41
CA MET A 176 8.93 8.74 -28.24
C MET A 176 7.61 9.18 -28.88
N GLN A 177 7.27 10.47 -28.85
CA GLN A 177 6.09 11.00 -29.55
C GLN A 177 6.13 10.70 -31.06
N ALA A 178 7.26 10.97 -31.71
CA ALA A 178 7.46 10.65 -33.14
C ALA A 178 7.26 9.15 -33.42
N ARG A 179 7.87 8.29 -32.58
CA ARG A 179 7.78 6.83 -32.71
C ARG A 179 6.38 6.29 -32.44
N ALA A 180 5.63 6.94 -31.55
CA ALA A 180 4.25 6.59 -31.26
C ALA A 180 3.35 6.93 -32.44
N MET A 181 3.48 8.13 -33.00
CA MET A 181 2.74 8.53 -34.20
C MET A 181 3.03 7.62 -35.41
N ASP A 182 4.29 7.21 -35.61
CA ASP A 182 4.68 6.30 -36.71
C ASP A 182 4.02 4.91 -36.61
N LYS A 183 3.69 4.46 -35.40
CA LYS A 183 3.17 3.11 -35.14
C LYS A 183 1.67 3.05 -34.88
N HIS A 184 1.06 4.18 -34.54
CA HIS A 184 -0.33 4.22 -34.10
C HIS A 184 -1.28 4.01 -35.28
N ASP A 185 -2.26 3.14 -35.10
CA ASP A 185 -3.35 2.95 -36.05
C ASP A 185 -4.49 3.91 -35.70
N PHE A 186 -4.56 5.03 -36.40
CA PHE A 186 -5.60 6.06 -36.20
C PHE A 186 -7.02 5.60 -36.57
N SER A 187 -7.19 4.42 -37.16
CA SER A 187 -8.52 3.80 -37.31
C SER A 187 -9.09 3.26 -35.98
N THR A 188 -8.21 2.98 -35.00
CA THR A 188 -8.60 2.45 -33.68
C THR A 188 -8.97 3.53 -32.67
N GLY A 189 -8.72 4.80 -32.99
CA GLY A 189 -9.02 5.94 -32.14
C GLY A 189 -7.87 6.96 -32.07
N PRO A 190 -8.02 8.00 -31.22
CA PRO A 190 -6.96 8.99 -31.02
C PRO A 190 -5.75 8.36 -30.32
N LEU A 191 -4.56 8.83 -30.67
CA LEU A 191 -3.34 8.55 -29.90
C LEU A 191 -3.37 9.42 -28.65
N LYS A 192 -3.25 8.80 -27.47
CA LYS A 192 -3.09 9.48 -26.18
C LYS A 192 -1.94 8.82 -25.43
N MET A 193 -0.86 9.55 -25.21
CA MET A 193 0.31 8.99 -24.53
C MET A 193 0.97 9.99 -23.60
N ILE A 194 1.68 9.45 -22.61
CA ILE A 194 2.71 10.17 -21.86
C ILE A 194 4.03 9.41 -21.94
N SER A 195 5.14 10.13 -21.93
CA SER A 195 6.49 9.57 -21.97
C SER A 195 7.33 10.11 -20.82
N PRO A 196 7.37 9.40 -19.69
CA PRO A 196 8.30 9.72 -18.62
C PRO A 196 9.69 9.21 -18.93
N GLY A 197 10.71 9.96 -18.53
CA GLY A 197 12.07 9.46 -18.50
C GLY A 197 13.16 10.50 -18.28
N LYS A 198 14.39 10.00 -18.17
CA LYS A 198 15.59 10.82 -18.01
C LYS A 198 15.93 11.55 -19.29
N VAL A 199 16.39 12.79 -19.16
CA VAL A 199 16.89 13.61 -20.26
C VAL A 199 18.20 14.26 -19.83
N TYR A 200 18.99 14.68 -20.82
CA TYR A 200 20.36 15.11 -20.62
C TYR A 200 20.61 16.43 -21.31
N ARG A 201 21.22 17.37 -20.58
CA ARG A 201 21.68 18.67 -21.10
C ARG A 201 23.04 18.98 -20.53
N ARG A 202 23.92 19.61 -21.29
CA ARG A 202 25.26 20.02 -20.87
C ARG A 202 25.18 21.33 -20.08
N ASP A 203 24.32 21.34 -19.09
CA ASP A 203 24.25 22.40 -18.09
C ASP A 203 25.32 22.15 -17.02
N ASN A 204 25.85 23.23 -16.46
CA ASN A 204 26.71 23.12 -15.29
C ASN A 204 25.83 22.82 -14.09
N ASP A 205 26.14 21.74 -13.36
CA ASP A 205 25.40 21.40 -12.14
C ASP A 205 25.47 22.56 -11.13
N ASP A 206 24.30 23.07 -10.76
CA ASP A 206 24.12 24.11 -9.75
C ASP A 206 22.89 23.81 -8.89
N ALA A 207 22.38 24.80 -8.14
CA ALA A 207 21.24 24.60 -7.25
C ALA A 207 19.91 24.30 -7.99
N THR A 208 19.81 24.68 -9.26
CA THR A 208 18.58 24.60 -10.08
C THR A 208 18.75 23.79 -11.36
N HIS A 209 19.99 23.48 -11.75
CA HIS A 209 20.32 22.76 -12.97
C HIS A 209 21.07 21.47 -12.65
N SER A 210 20.74 20.42 -13.41
CA SER A 210 21.50 19.18 -13.41
C SER A 210 21.66 18.68 -14.83
N HIS A 211 22.83 18.14 -15.16
CA HIS A 211 23.11 17.55 -16.45
C HIS A 211 22.21 16.35 -16.79
N GLN A 212 21.57 15.75 -15.79
CA GLN A 212 20.57 14.71 -15.92
C GLN A 212 19.36 15.02 -15.04
N PHE A 213 18.19 15.14 -15.65
CA PHE A 213 16.92 15.33 -14.95
C PHE A 213 15.82 14.48 -15.57
N HIS A 214 14.61 14.56 -15.02
CA HIS A 214 13.47 13.78 -15.50
C HIS A 214 12.45 14.72 -16.13
N GLN A 215 11.91 14.30 -17.27
CA GLN A 215 10.80 14.94 -17.93
C GLN A 215 9.69 13.93 -18.16
N ILE A 216 8.46 14.43 -18.21
CA ILE A 216 7.30 13.67 -18.64
C ILE A 216 6.62 14.53 -19.69
N GLU A 217 6.57 14.03 -20.92
CA GLU A 217 5.84 14.71 -21.99
C GLU A 217 4.56 13.99 -22.32
N GLY A 218 3.51 14.74 -22.63
CA GLY A 218 2.24 14.23 -23.13
C GLY A 218 2.04 14.51 -24.61
N LEU A 219 1.30 13.62 -25.28
CA LEU A 219 0.83 13.82 -26.65
C LEU A 219 -0.59 13.28 -26.80
N VAL A 220 -1.46 14.11 -27.38
CA VAL A 220 -2.76 13.69 -27.90
C VAL A 220 -2.86 14.05 -29.37
N VAL A 221 -3.17 13.09 -30.24
CA VAL A 221 -3.47 13.33 -31.66
C VAL A 221 -4.77 12.61 -32.04
N GLY A 222 -5.69 13.35 -32.64
CA GLY A 222 -7.01 12.82 -33.01
C GLY A 222 -7.78 13.80 -33.90
N LYS A 223 -9.01 13.44 -34.24
CA LYS A 223 -9.90 14.34 -34.98
C LYS A 223 -10.49 15.38 -34.02
N LYS A 224 -10.48 16.65 -34.44
CA LYS A 224 -11.09 17.78 -33.70
C LYS A 224 -10.51 18.03 -32.30
N ILE A 225 -9.21 17.78 -32.11
CA ILE A 225 -8.51 18.16 -30.88
C ILE A 225 -8.20 19.66 -30.92
N THR A 226 -8.48 20.37 -29.84
CA THR A 226 -8.40 21.83 -29.76
C THR A 226 -7.53 22.29 -28.60
N LEU A 227 -7.19 23.59 -28.60
CA LEU A 227 -6.48 24.21 -27.48
C LEU A 227 -7.29 24.16 -26.17
N ALA A 228 -8.63 24.12 -26.25
CA ALA A 228 -9.47 23.98 -25.06
C ALA A 228 -9.25 22.62 -24.39
N ASP A 229 -9.04 21.55 -25.17
CA ASP A 229 -8.74 20.22 -24.65
C ASP A 229 -7.39 20.18 -23.93
N LEU A 230 -6.37 20.87 -24.48
CA LEU A 230 -5.08 21.04 -23.81
C LEU A 230 -5.25 21.75 -22.46
N LYS A 231 -5.96 22.88 -22.44
CA LYS A 231 -6.19 23.65 -21.20
C LYS A 231 -6.91 22.82 -20.14
N GLY A 232 -7.94 22.08 -20.53
CA GLY A 232 -8.67 21.19 -19.63
C GLY A 232 -7.80 20.06 -19.09
N THR A 233 -6.96 19.47 -19.95
CA THR A 233 -6.02 18.41 -19.56
C THR A 233 -4.98 18.91 -18.54
N LEU A 234 -4.41 20.09 -18.78
CA LEU A 234 -3.42 20.67 -17.86
C LEU A 234 -4.06 21.16 -16.55
N GLN A 235 -5.31 21.60 -16.58
CA GLN A 235 -6.04 21.93 -15.35
C GLN A 235 -6.26 20.69 -14.49
N THR A 236 -6.61 19.54 -15.09
CA THR A 236 -6.82 18.31 -14.30
C THR A 236 -5.52 17.81 -13.68
N LEU A 237 -4.40 17.93 -14.41
CA LEU A 237 -3.07 17.61 -13.88
C LEU A 237 -2.66 18.55 -12.75
N THR A 238 -2.94 19.85 -12.89
CA THR A 238 -2.65 20.86 -11.86
C THR A 238 -3.41 20.57 -10.58
N ASP A 239 -4.71 20.28 -10.69
CA ASP A 239 -5.56 19.95 -9.55
C ASP A 239 -5.11 18.65 -8.84
N GLU A 240 -4.58 17.67 -9.58
CA GLU A 240 -4.06 16.42 -9.04
C GLU A 240 -2.73 16.61 -8.29
N LEU A 241 -1.79 17.38 -8.87
CA LEU A 241 -0.46 17.56 -8.29
C LEU A 241 -0.42 18.56 -7.14
N PHE A 242 -1.12 19.68 -7.28
CA PHE A 242 -1.04 20.81 -6.35
C PHE A 242 -2.30 20.96 -5.50
N GLY A 243 -3.36 20.21 -5.82
CA GLY A 243 -4.67 20.37 -5.17
C GLY A 243 -5.47 21.54 -5.77
N LYS A 244 -6.73 21.62 -5.34
CA LYS A 244 -7.65 22.66 -5.79
C LYS A 244 -7.28 24.02 -5.20
N GLY A 245 -7.47 25.07 -6.00
CA GLY A 245 -7.29 26.47 -5.58
C GLY A 245 -6.04 27.12 -6.13
N HIS A 246 -5.16 26.39 -6.81
CA HIS A 246 -4.07 27.00 -7.58
C HIS A 246 -4.61 27.59 -8.89
N ALA A 247 -4.12 28.79 -9.25
CA ALA A 247 -4.41 29.42 -10.51
C ALA A 247 -3.40 28.97 -11.57
N MET A 248 -3.86 28.88 -12.83
CA MET A 248 -3.02 28.55 -13.98
C MET A 248 -3.06 29.69 -14.99
N ARG A 249 -1.90 30.10 -15.51
CA ARG A 249 -1.77 31.13 -16.55
C ARG A 249 -1.03 30.56 -17.76
N PHE A 250 -1.51 30.94 -18.95
CA PHE A 250 -0.89 30.59 -20.22
C PHE A 250 -0.23 31.83 -20.81
N ARG A 251 1.06 31.76 -21.10
CA ARG A 251 1.83 32.78 -21.82
C ARG A 251 2.18 32.28 -23.20
N GLN A 252 2.20 33.16 -24.19
CA GLN A 252 2.68 32.79 -25.51
C GLN A 252 4.19 32.53 -25.45
N SER A 253 4.61 31.42 -26.03
CA SER A 253 6.03 31.06 -26.18
C SER A 253 6.30 30.57 -27.60
N TYR A 254 7.45 29.93 -27.83
CA TYR A 254 7.84 29.38 -29.12
C TYR A 254 8.56 28.04 -28.95
N PHE A 255 7.97 26.99 -29.51
CA PHE A 255 8.58 25.69 -29.69
C PHE A 255 8.42 25.28 -31.16
N PRO A 256 9.48 24.87 -31.87
CA PRO A 256 9.37 24.58 -33.30
C PRO A 256 8.41 23.43 -33.67
N PHE A 257 8.09 22.56 -32.72
CA PHE A 257 7.15 21.44 -32.89
C PHE A 257 5.71 21.77 -32.50
N THR A 258 5.39 22.97 -32.03
CA THR A 258 4.01 23.39 -31.73
C THR A 258 3.65 24.78 -32.26
N GLU A 259 2.40 24.95 -32.70
CA GLU A 259 1.84 26.25 -33.12
C GLU A 259 0.30 26.23 -32.95
N PRO A 260 -0.29 27.05 -32.05
CA PRO A 260 0.37 27.97 -31.12
C PRO A 260 1.13 27.26 -29.99
N SER A 261 2.27 27.86 -29.61
CA SER A 261 3.12 27.48 -28.48
C SER A 261 2.79 28.29 -27.21
N LEU A 262 2.82 27.63 -26.05
CA LEU A 262 2.45 28.19 -24.76
C LEU A 262 3.45 27.77 -23.67
N GLU A 263 3.75 28.68 -22.75
CA GLU A 263 4.30 28.36 -21.44
C GLU A 263 3.19 28.42 -20.40
N VAL A 264 3.28 27.54 -19.40
CA VAL A 264 2.28 27.40 -18.36
C VAL A 264 2.91 27.67 -17.00
N ASP A 265 2.34 28.67 -16.34
CA ASP A 265 2.71 29.03 -14.98
C ASP A 265 1.58 28.63 -14.01
N ILE A 266 1.96 28.16 -12.82
CA ILE A 266 1.05 27.85 -11.73
C ILE A 266 1.34 28.80 -10.56
N SER A 267 0.29 29.20 -9.84
CA SER A 267 0.45 30.05 -8.66
C SER A 267 1.16 29.29 -7.52
N TRP A 268 2.13 29.93 -6.87
CA TRP A 268 2.85 29.33 -5.75
C TRP A 268 1.93 29.03 -4.56
N ASN A 269 1.04 29.98 -4.25
CA ASN A 269 0.01 29.84 -3.23
C ASN A 269 -1.36 29.62 -3.88
N THR A 270 -2.32 29.11 -3.10
CA THR A 270 -3.73 29.07 -3.52
C THR A 270 -4.28 30.49 -3.70
N VAL A 271 -5.07 30.69 -4.75
CA VAL A 271 -5.68 31.97 -5.13
C VAL A 271 -7.17 31.91 -4.85
N ASP A 272 -7.69 32.92 -4.17
CA ASP A 272 -9.12 33.08 -3.90
C ASP A 272 -9.69 34.35 -4.56
N LYS A 273 -10.96 34.64 -4.31
CA LYS A 273 -11.64 35.82 -4.88
C LYS A 273 -11.12 37.16 -4.35
N ASN A 274 -10.42 37.16 -3.21
CA ASN A 274 -9.88 38.35 -2.58
C ASN A 274 -8.41 38.58 -2.94
N THR A 275 -7.77 37.61 -3.60
CA THR A 275 -6.38 37.69 -4.01
C THR A 275 -6.25 38.64 -5.20
N ALA A 276 -5.52 39.73 -5.04
CA ALA A 276 -5.25 40.66 -6.14
C ALA A 276 -4.34 40.00 -7.18
N SER A 277 -4.46 40.38 -8.45
CA SER A 277 -3.71 39.73 -9.53
C SER A 277 -2.20 39.99 -9.45
N GLU A 278 -1.83 41.15 -8.92
CA GLU A 278 -0.45 41.58 -8.65
C GLU A 278 0.23 40.82 -7.51
N ASP A 279 -0.55 40.23 -6.59
CA ASP A 279 -0.03 39.47 -5.45
C ASP A 279 0.19 37.99 -5.77
N ILE A 280 -0.19 37.54 -6.98
CA ILE A 280 -0.01 36.15 -7.39
C ILE A 280 1.44 35.93 -7.82
N GLU A 281 2.16 35.15 -7.01
CA GLU A 281 3.49 34.63 -7.36
C GLU A 281 3.34 33.45 -8.31
N TRP A 282 4.06 33.50 -9.44
CA TRP A 282 3.97 32.53 -10.52
C TRP A 282 5.26 31.72 -10.62
N ILE A 283 5.12 30.41 -10.84
CA ILE A 283 6.22 29.52 -11.21
C ILE A 283 5.89 28.85 -12.54
N GLU A 284 6.83 28.95 -13.48
CA GLU A 284 6.79 28.20 -14.73
C GLU A 284 6.97 26.71 -14.43
N VAL A 285 6.07 25.87 -14.97
CA VAL A 285 6.08 24.43 -14.70
C VAL A 285 6.23 23.58 -15.95
N LEU A 286 5.77 24.05 -17.12
CA LEU A 286 5.86 23.31 -18.38
C LEU A 286 5.66 24.20 -19.61
N GLY A 287 6.15 23.72 -20.74
CA GLY A 287 5.82 24.22 -22.07
C GLY A 287 4.81 23.31 -22.74
N ALA A 288 3.88 23.86 -23.50
CA ALA A 288 2.82 23.12 -24.18
C ALA A 288 2.43 23.78 -25.51
N GLY A 289 1.62 23.11 -26.31
CA GLY A 289 1.05 23.72 -27.50
C GLY A 289 0.33 22.75 -28.42
N MET A 290 -0.27 23.30 -29.47
CA MET A 290 -0.88 22.48 -30.53
C MET A 290 0.22 21.93 -31.44
N VAL A 291 0.20 20.64 -31.76
CA VAL A 291 1.24 20.00 -32.58
C VAL A 291 1.32 20.68 -33.95
N HIS A 292 2.53 21.07 -34.34
CA HIS A 292 2.77 21.79 -35.58
C HIS A 292 2.43 20.90 -36.80
N PRO A 293 1.75 21.42 -37.85
CA PRO A 293 1.35 20.62 -39.01
C PRO A 293 2.49 19.85 -39.69
N ASN A 294 3.70 20.41 -39.72
CA ASN A 294 4.88 19.70 -40.26
C ASN A 294 5.22 18.42 -39.48
N VAL A 295 5.06 18.41 -38.16
CA VAL A 295 5.32 17.23 -37.32
C VAL A 295 4.32 16.12 -37.68
N LEU A 296 3.04 16.46 -37.84
CA LEU A 296 2.01 15.53 -38.30
C LEU A 296 2.31 14.99 -39.70
N LYS A 297 2.67 15.86 -40.65
CA LYS A 297 3.04 15.46 -42.02
C LYS A 297 4.24 14.51 -42.05
N MET A 298 5.26 14.75 -41.23
CA MET A 298 6.43 13.86 -41.13
C MET A 298 6.05 12.45 -40.63
N ALA A 299 4.98 12.34 -39.84
CA ALA A 299 4.41 11.08 -39.39
C ALA A 299 3.35 10.49 -40.34
N ASN A 300 3.19 11.03 -41.55
CA ASN A 300 2.15 10.67 -42.52
C ASN A 300 0.72 10.85 -41.98
N ILE A 301 0.49 11.84 -41.13
CA ILE A 301 -0.83 12.22 -40.60
C ILE A 301 -1.28 13.49 -41.32
N ASP A 302 -2.49 13.50 -41.87
CA ASP A 302 -3.06 14.67 -42.55
C ASP A 302 -3.51 15.74 -41.53
N PRO A 303 -2.85 16.92 -41.49
CA PRO A 303 -3.20 17.98 -40.53
C PRO A 303 -4.52 18.69 -40.85
N GLU A 304 -5.13 18.47 -42.02
CA GLU A 304 -6.47 18.98 -42.32
C GLU A 304 -7.56 18.09 -41.67
N GLU A 305 -7.23 16.81 -41.40
CA GLU A 305 -8.15 15.85 -40.77
C GLU A 305 -7.87 15.67 -39.27
N TYR A 306 -6.60 15.70 -38.89
CA TYR A 306 -6.13 15.44 -37.53
C TYR A 306 -5.46 16.68 -36.94
N SER A 307 -5.68 16.86 -35.65
CA SER A 307 -5.00 17.86 -34.84
C SER A 307 -4.56 17.23 -33.52
N GLY A 308 -3.71 17.92 -32.78
CA GLY A 308 -3.21 17.40 -31.52
C GLY A 308 -2.57 18.46 -30.66
N PHE A 309 -2.30 18.11 -29.41
CA PHE A 309 -1.50 18.92 -28.51
C PHE A 309 -0.41 18.09 -27.84
N ALA A 310 0.65 18.76 -27.42
CA ALA A 310 1.71 18.20 -26.60
C ALA A 310 2.02 19.15 -25.43
N PHE A 311 2.60 18.62 -24.36
CA PHE A 311 3.00 19.34 -23.15
C PHE A 311 4.11 18.60 -22.41
#